data_AF-A0A9D5FKG6-F1
#
_entry.id   AF-A0A9D5FKG6-F1
#
_cell.length_a   1.000
_cell.length_b   1.000
_cell.length_c   1.000
_cell.angle_alpha   90.00
_cell.angle_beta   90.00
_cell.angle_gamma   90.00
#
_symmetry.space_group_name_H-M   'P 1'
#
loop_
_entity.id
_entity.type
_entity.pdbx_description
1 polymer ?
#
loop_
_entity_poly.entity_id
_entity_poly.type
_entity_poly.pdbx_seq_one_letter_code
_entity_poly.pdbx_strand_id
1 'polypeptide(L)'
;MDTIPSHFYDEPIEVIFDQPPLLEKKPDCPQGFIWRGETYHITEILEEWVDYRRRGKMARNMKPAHLSSASRKGSWGVGRFCFRVKVESGRFFELYYDRAPENVDNRKGNWFLLGERISFSDKQK
;
A
#
# COMPACT_ATOMS: atom_id res chain seq x y z
N MET A 1 12.00 2.03 12.65
CA MET A 1 11.62 0.97 13.61
C MET A 1 11.44 -0.33 12.85
N ASP A 2 12.12 -1.39 13.25
CA ASP A 2 11.97 -2.70 12.60
C ASP A 2 10.73 -3.42 13.14
N THR A 3 9.92 -3.93 12.22
CA THR A 3 8.71 -4.70 12.52
C THR A 3 8.69 -5.95 11.65
N ILE A 4 8.04 -7.01 12.12
CA ILE A 4 7.84 -8.23 11.36
C ILE A 4 6.35 -8.47 11.08
N PRO A 5 6.01 -9.13 9.97
CA PRO A 5 4.63 -9.51 9.69
C PRO A 5 4.08 -10.40 10.82
N SER A 6 2.86 -10.10 11.26
CA SER A 6 2.13 -10.89 12.26
C SER A 6 0.92 -11.56 11.65
N HIS A 7 0.11 -10.82 10.88
CA HIS A 7 -1.09 -11.33 10.21
C HIS A 7 -1.18 -10.75 8.80
N PHE A 8 -1.73 -11.54 7.89
CA PHE A 8 -1.95 -11.16 6.50
C PHE A 8 -3.45 -11.10 6.23
N TYR A 9 -3.91 -10.03 5.58
CA TYR A 9 -5.32 -9.77 5.30
C TYR A 9 -5.57 -9.58 3.79
N ASP A 10 -4.86 -8.65 3.16
CA ASP A 10 -5.07 -8.25 1.76
C ASP A 10 -6.51 -7.79 1.46
N GLU A 11 -7.07 -7.02 2.40
CA GLU A 11 -8.48 -6.60 2.39
C GLU A 11 -8.62 -5.13 1.99
N PRO A 12 -9.70 -4.75 1.30
CA PRO A 12 -9.96 -3.36 0.95
C PRO A 12 -10.19 -2.51 2.20
N ILE A 13 -9.74 -1.26 2.14
CA ILE A 13 -9.95 -0.25 3.19
C ILE A 13 -10.41 1.07 2.59
N GLU A 14 -11.14 1.84 3.39
CA GLU A 14 -11.44 3.23 3.09
C GLU A 14 -10.38 4.10 3.77
N VAL A 15 -9.77 5.04 3.05
CA VAL A 15 -8.75 5.93 3.61
C VAL A 15 -9.31 7.30 3.92
N ILE A 16 -8.79 7.91 4.98
CA ILE A 16 -9.17 9.24 5.46
C ILE A 16 -8.02 10.18 5.12
N PHE A 17 -8.34 11.27 4.41
CA PHE A 17 -7.42 12.36 4.12
C PHE A 17 -7.97 13.66 4.69
N ASP A 18 -7.15 14.38 5.47
CA ASP A 18 -7.54 15.69 6.04
C ASP A 18 -7.64 16.77 4.95
N GLN A 19 -6.84 16.64 3.90
CA GLN A 19 -6.91 17.43 2.69
C GLN A 19 -7.04 16.51 1.48
N PRO A 20 -7.92 16.81 0.51
CA PRO A 20 -8.02 15.99 -0.69
C PRO A 20 -6.65 15.93 -1.38
N PRO A 21 -6.14 14.72 -1.72
CA PRO A 21 -4.80 14.57 -2.25
C PRO A 21 -4.63 15.35 -3.56
N LEU A 22 -3.57 16.17 -3.64
CA LEU A 22 -3.29 17.06 -4.76
C LEU A 22 -3.04 16.32 -6.09
N LEU A 23 -2.64 15.04 -6.04
CA LEU A 23 -2.32 14.21 -7.20
C LEU A 23 -2.99 12.83 -7.08
N GLU A 24 -4.10 12.61 -7.81
CA GLU A 24 -4.90 11.36 -7.78
C GLU A 24 -4.13 10.06 -8.08
N LYS A 25 -2.93 10.13 -8.67
CA LYS A 25 -2.15 8.95 -9.11
C LYS A 25 -0.84 8.70 -8.36
N LYS A 26 -0.54 9.54 -7.38
CA LYS A 26 0.57 9.35 -6.45
C LYS A 26 0.06 9.80 -5.08
N PRO A 27 -0.73 8.96 -4.40
CA PRO A 27 -1.27 9.36 -3.13
C PRO A 27 -0.16 9.38 -2.08
N ASP A 28 -0.19 10.40 -1.22
CA ASP A 28 0.58 10.43 0.01
C ASP A 28 -0.01 9.42 1.02
N CYS A 29 0.71 9.18 2.12
CA CYS A 29 0.18 8.36 3.20
C CYS A 29 -1.11 9.02 3.77
N PRO A 30 -2.19 8.25 3.95
CA PRO A 30 -3.42 8.80 4.53
C PRO A 30 -3.24 9.15 6.01
N GLN A 31 -4.15 9.97 6.56
CA GLN A 31 -4.18 10.29 7.99
C GLN A 31 -4.85 9.19 8.82
N GLY A 32 -5.66 8.37 8.17
CA GLY A 32 -6.26 7.21 8.80
C GLY A 32 -6.92 6.29 7.78
N PHE A 33 -7.47 5.19 8.26
CA PHE A 33 -8.24 4.26 7.45
C PHE A 33 -9.36 3.60 8.26
N ILE A 34 -10.40 3.17 7.57
CA ILE A 34 -11.51 2.39 8.10
C ILE A 34 -11.35 0.97 7.58
N TRP A 35 -11.31 0.01 8.51
CA TRP A 35 -11.21 -1.41 8.20
C TRP A 35 -12.20 -2.17 9.08
N ARG A 36 -13.07 -2.98 8.44
CA ARG A 36 -14.12 -3.77 9.11
C ARG A 36 -15.04 -2.95 10.03
N GLY A 37 -15.30 -1.70 9.66
CA GLY A 37 -16.14 -0.77 10.42
C GLY A 37 -15.43 -0.07 11.59
N GLU A 38 -14.15 -0.33 11.80
CA GLU A 38 -13.33 0.35 12.81
C GLU A 38 -12.42 1.40 12.16
N THR A 39 -12.27 2.54 12.83
CA THR A 39 -11.41 3.65 12.38
C THR A 39 -10.05 3.59 13.06
N TYR A 40 -9.00 3.72 12.26
CA TYR A 40 -7.61 3.70 12.68
C TYR A 40 -6.91 4.99 12.22
N HIS A 41 -6.53 5.85 13.17
CA HIS A 41 -5.74 7.05 12.87
C HIS A 41 -4.25 6.73 12.88
N ILE A 42 -3.55 7.19 11.85
CA ILE A 42 -2.11 7.00 11.67
C ILE A 42 -1.38 8.09 12.44
N THR A 43 -0.48 7.69 13.34
CA THR A 43 0.33 8.62 14.15
C THR A 43 1.75 8.75 13.64
N GLU A 44 2.26 7.74 12.94
CA GLU A 44 3.64 7.73 12.45
C GLU A 44 3.76 6.89 11.18
N ILE A 45 4.49 7.41 10.19
CA ILE A 45 4.91 6.66 9.01
C ILE A 45 6.29 6.09 9.31
N LEU A 46 6.39 4.76 9.37
CA LEU A 46 7.64 4.06 9.64
C LEU A 46 8.47 3.85 8.38
N GLU A 47 7.80 3.60 7.26
CA GLU A 47 8.45 3.36 5.96
C GLU A 47 7.46 3.64 4.82
N GLU A 48 7.95 4.24 3.74
CA GLU A 48 7.21 4.43 2.49
C GLU A 48 8.06 3.93 1.33
N TRP A 49 7.48 3.13 0.44
CA TRP A 49 8.17 2.64 -0.74
C TRP A 49 7.20 2.36 -1.89
N VAL A 50 7.76 2.23 -3.10
CA VAL A 50 7.00 1.89 -4.30
C VAL A 50 7.41 0.51 -4.79
N ASP A 51 6.45 -0.40 -4.90
CA ASP A 51 6.63 -1.72 -5.49
C ASP A 51 6.26 -1.69 -6.99
N TYR A 52 7.27 -1.67 -7.86
CA TYR A 52 7.09 -1.65 -9.32
C TYR A 52 6.83 -3.03 -9.94
N ARG A 53 6.73 -4.10 -9.13
CA ARG A 53 6.48 -5.45 -9.66
C ARG A 53 5.08 -5.53 -10.28
N ARG A 54 5.00 -6.01 -11.52
CA ARG A 54 3.71 -6.30 -12.18
C ARG A 54 3.19 -7.65 -11.72
N ARG A 55 1.91 -7.72 -11.33
CA ARG A 55 1.20 -8.96 -10.92
C ARG A 55 -0.01 -9.23 -11.82
N GLY A 56 -0.59 -10.43 -11.72
CA GLY A 56 -1.84 -10.81 -12.43
C GLY A 56 -1.71 -10.90 -13.95
N LYS A 57 -2.76 -10.51 -14.69
CA LYS A 57 -2.80 -10.55 -16.17
C LYS A 57 -1.64 -9.78 -16.83
N MET A 58 -1.13 -8.74 -16.17
CA MET A 58 -0.01 -7.92 -16.65
C MET A 58 1.35 -8.61 -16.54
N ALA A 59 1.47 -9.67 -15.73
CA ALA A 59 2.64 -10.53 -15.71
C ALA A 59 2.72 -11.44 -16.95
N ARG A 60 1.61 -11.64 -17.68
CA ARG A 60 1.57 -12.49 -18.88
C ARG A 60 1.92 -11.76 -20.18
N ASN A 61 1.81 -10.43 -20.22
CA ASN A 61 2.16 -9.58 -21.39
C ASN A 61 3.63 -9.08 -21.34
N MET A 62 4.57 -9.99 -21.07
CA MET A 62 5.99 -9.69 -20.85
C MET A 62 6.81 -9.94 -22.13
N LYS A 63 6.81 -9.00 -23.08
CA LYS A 63 7.81 -9.02 -24.17
C LYS A 63 9.19 -8.61 -23.59
N PRO A 64 10.28 -9.34 -23.86
CA PRO A 64 11.59 -9.17 -23.19
C PRO A 64 12.20 -7.77 -23.28
N ALA A 65 11.94 -7.03 -24.38
CA ALA A 65 12.55 -5.74 -24.68
C ALA A 65 12.18 -4.61 -23.68
N HIS A 66 11.11 -4.75 -22.89
CA HIS A 66 10.68 -3.74 -21.92
C HIS A 66 11.01 -4.07 -20.45
N LEU A 67 11.65 -5.22 -20.18
CA LEU A 67 11.84 -5.74 -18.81
C LEU A 67 12.79 -4.90 -17.95
N SER A 68 13.95 -4.53 -18.49
CA SER A 68 15.02 -3.91 -17.69
C SER A 68 14.74 -2.45 -17.32
N SER A 69 14.03 -1.72 -18.18
CA SER A 69 13.58 -0.35 -17.88
C SER A 69 12.33 -0.34 -16.99
N ALA A 70 11.36 -1.24 -17.21
CA ALA A 70 10.11 -1.23 -16.43
C ALA A 70 10.27 -1.75 -14.99
N SER A 71 11.19 -2.69 -14.74
CA SER A 71 11.51 -3.12 -13.36
C SER A 71 12.26 -2.04 -12.56
N ARG A 72 13.00 -1.17 -13.27
CA ARG A 72 13.87 -0.14 -12.67
C ARG A 72 13.21 1.25 -12.58
N LYS A 73 12.30 1.58 -13.51
CA LYS A 73 11.61 2.88 -13.60
C LYS A 73 10.09 2.79 -13.36
N GLY A 74 9.56 1.58 -13.16
CA GLY A 74 8.12 1.34 -13.24
C GLY A 74 7.60 1.40 -14.67
N SER A 75 6.37 0.96 -14.85
CA SER A 75 5.63 1.18 -16.09
C SER A 75 4.51 2.16 -15.85
N TRP A 76 4.20 2.98 -16.87
CA TRP A 76 3.05 3.88 -16.85
C TRP A 76 1.78 3.12 -16.45
N GLY A 77 1.24 3.44 -15.27
CA GLY A 77 -0.04 2.91 -14.79
C GLY A 77 -0.02 1.63 -13.96
N VAL A 78 1.14 1.09 -13.56
CA VAL A 78 1.21 -0.16 -12.74
C VAL A 78 2.27 -0.08 -11.64
N GLY A 79 1.98 -0.67 -10.48
CA GLY A 79 2.81 -0.66 -9.26
C GLY A 79 2.02 -0.32 -8.00
N ARG A 80 2.54 -0.63 -6.82
CA ARG A 80 1.89 -0.32 -5.54
C ARG A 80 2.65 0.76 -4.79
N PHE A 81 1.94 1.71 -4.22
CA PHE A 81 2.51 2.60 -3.20
C PHE A 81 2.25 1.94 -1.86
N CYS A 82 3.31 1.63 -1.12
CA CYS A 82 3.23 0.88 0.12
C CYS A 82 3.66 1.76 1.29
N PHE A 83 2.96 1.61 2.41
CA PHE A 83 3.20 2.36 3.62
C PHE A 83 3.22 1.41 4.80
N ARG A 84 4.23 1.53 5.65
CA ARG A 84 4.23 0.94 6.98
C ARG A 84 3.94 2.04 7.97
N VAL A 85 2.92 1.84 8.79
CA VAL A 85 2.39 2.87 9.67
C VAL A 85 2.20 2.35 11.08
N LYS A 86 2.26 3.26 12.04
CA LYS A 86 1.81 3.07 13.42
C LYS A 86 0.50 3.83 13.61
N VAL A 87 -0.45 3.23 14.32
CA VAL A 87 -1.74 3.86 14.64
C VAL A 87 -1.79 4.30 16.11
N GLU A 88 -2.80 5.11 16.47
CA GLU A 88 -3.02 5.60 17.83
C GLU A 88 -3.03 4.50 18.90
N SER A 89 -3.57 3.32 18.57
CA SER A 89 -3.60 2.17 19.48
C SER A 89 -2.23 1.52 19.71
N GLY A 90 -1.16 2.05 19.10
CA GLY A 90 0.19 1.48 19.15
C GLY A 90 0.41 0.28 18.22
N ARG A 91 -0.60 -0.16 17.47
CA ARG A 91 -0.49 -1.26 16.50
C ARG A 91 0.25 -0.80 15.24
N PHE A 92 0.81 -1.75 14.52
CA PHE A 92 1.54 -1.50 13.28
C PHE A 92 0.86 -2.20 12.11
N PHE A 93 0.74 -1.50 10.99
CA PHE A 93 0.08 -2.01 9.79
C PHE A 93 0.90 -1.73 8.54
N GLU A 94 0.67 -2.55 7.52
CA GLU A 94 1.16 -2.33 6.17
C GLU A 94 -0.01 -2.09 5.23
N LEU A 95 -0.04 -0.92 4.61
CA LEU A 95 -1.05 -0.48 3.67
C LEU A 95 -0.45 -0.45 2.27
N TYR A 96 -1.28 -0.64 1.25
CA TYR A 96 -0.88 -0.33 -0.11
C TYR A 96 -2.00 0.23 -0.97
N TYR A 97 -1.63 1.10 -1.89
CA TYR A 97 -2.47 1.59 -2.98
C TYR A 97 -2.10 0.85 -4.26
N ASP A 98 -3.01 0.04 -4.80
CA ASP A 98 -2.85 -0.61 -6.10
C ASP A 98 -3.38 0.29 -7.20
N ARG A 99 -2.47 0.76 -8.05
CA ARG A 99 -2.82 1.61 -9.20
C ARG A 99 -3.23 0.81 -10.44
N ALA A 100 -3.16 -0.53 -10.38
CA ALA A 100 -3.47 -1.36 -11.54
C ALA A 100 -4.94 -1.16 -11.94
N PRO A 101 -5.23 -0.78 -13.20
CA PRO A 101 -6.60 -0.58 -13.63
C PRO A 101 -7.31 -1.93 -13.68
N GLU A 102 -8.37 -2.10 -12.90
CA GLU A 102 -9.20 -3.32 -12.92
C GLU A 102 -10.23 -3.29 -14.04
N ASN A 103 -10.76 -2.10 -14.39
CA ASN A 103 -11.72 -1.89 -15.49
C ASN A 103 -11.68 -0.45 -16.04
N VAL A 104 -12.29 -0.22 -17.21
CA VAL A 104 -12.31 1.08 -17.92
C VAL A 104 -12.91 2.22 -17.07
N ASP A 105 -13.80 1.86 -16.14
CA ASP A 105 -14.48 2.78 -15.21
C ASP A 105 -13.75 2.97 -13.88
N ASN A 106 -12.88 2.04 -13.46
CA ASN A 106 -12.05 2.18 -12.26
C ASN A 106 -10.59 2.46 -12.62
N ARG A 107 -10.34 3.68 -13.08
CA ARG A 107 -8.99 4.15 -13.48
C ARG A 107 -8.16 4.72 -12.33
N LYS A 108 -8.73 4.81 -11.12
CA LYS A 108 -8.14 5.56 -10.01
C LYS A 108 -7.15 4.68 -9.25
N GLY A 109 -7.52 3.45 -8.91
CA GLY A 109 -6.75 2.54 -8.06
C GLY A 109 -7.47 2.34 -6.73
N ASN A 110 -7.09 1.30 -5.98
CA ASN A 110 -7.78 0.92 -4.74
C ASN A 110 -6.80 0.77 -3.58
N TRP A 111 -7.27 1.09 -2.36
CA TRP A 111 -6.50 0.93 -1.13
C TRP A 111 -6.79 -0.39 -0.45
N PHE A 112 -5.73 -0.99 0.11
CA PHE A 112 -5.78 -2.26 0.80
C PHE A 112 -4.94 -2.25 2.07
N LEU A 113 -5.38 -3.01 3.06
CA LEU A 113 -4.61 -3.43 4.21
C LEU A 113 -3.91 -4.74 3.89
N LEU A 114 -2.59 -4.74 3.75
CA LEU A 114 -1.83 -5.97 3.53
C LEU A 114 -1.84 -6.85 4.76
N GLY A 115 -1.64 -6.25 5.94
CA GLY A 115 -1.45 -7.02 7.15
C GLY A 115 -1.07 -6.21 8.38
N GLU A 116 -1.13 -6.90 9.52
CA GLU A 116 -0.60 -6.42 10.79
C GLU A 116 0.86 -6.80 10.97
N ARG A 117 1.57 -5.95 11.72
CA ARG A 117 2.96 -6.13 12.07
C ARG A 117 3.14 -5.98 13.57
N ILE A 118 4.16 -6.63 14.11
CA ILE A 118 4.59 -6.50 15.50
C ILE A 118 6.00 -5.94 15.53
N SER A 119 6.30 -5.14 16.55
CA SER A 119 7.64 -4.59 16.72
C SER A 119 8.62 -5.70 17.13
N PHE A 120 9.88 -5.56 16.75
CA PHE A 120 10.92 -6.49 17.21
C PHE A 120 11.11 -6.46 18.74
N SER A 121 10.84 -5.33 19.41
CA SER A 121 11.01 -5.23 20.86
C SER A 121 9.96 -6.01 21.64
N ASP A 122 8.77 -6.21 21.07
CA ASP A 122 7.68 -6.94 21.75
C ASP A 122 7.87 -8.47 21.72
N LYS A 123 8.75 -9.00 20.85
CA LYS A 123 8.99 -10.45 20.73
C LYS A 123 9.97 -11.03 21.74
N GLN A 124 10.64 -10.20 22.54
CA GLN A 124 11.66 -10.66 23.51
C GLN A 124 11.17 -10.68 24.97
N LYS A 125 9.86 -10.50 25.20
CA LYS A 125 9.25 -10.55 26.53
C LYS A 125 8.31 -11.74 26.64
#